data_AF-A0A8S8YSF8-F1
#
_entry.id   AF-A0A8S8YSF8-F1
#
_cell.length_a   1.000
_cell.length_b   1.000
_cell.length_c   1.000
_cell.angle_alpha   90.00
_cell.angle_beta   90.00
_cell.angle_gamma   90.00
#
_symmetry.space_group_name_H-M   'P 1'
#
loop_
_entity.id
_entity.type
_entity.pdbx_description
1 polymer ?
#
loop_
_entity_poly.entity_id
_entity_poly.type
_entity_poly.pdbx_seq_one_letter_code
_entity_poly.pdbx_strand_id
1 'polypeptide(L)'
;MADSPVSHHPAGSSAETGNSEASNEQRAQMEQAYQQMQRKMRIGKMDEQIKHKIMVLSGKGGGLGKTTVATGLALSLAREGKKGRIDGY
;
A
#
# COMPACT_ATOMS: atom_id res chain seq x y z
N MET A 1 -19.41 19.81 -17.47
CA MET A 1 -17.96 19.61 -17.64
C MET A 1 -17.29 20.43 -16.56
N ALA A 2 -16.58 19.80 -15.62
CA ALA A 2 -15.99 20.48 -14.48
C ALA A 2 -14.58 20.93 -14.86
N ASP A 3 -14.36 22.23 -14.94
CA ASP A 3 -13.04 22.82 -15.20
C ASP A 3 -12.07 22.46 -14.06
N SER A 4 -10.98 21.79 -14.42
CA SER A 4 -9.85 21.55 -13.52
C SER A 4 -9.04 22.84 -13.37
N PRO A 5 -8.58 23.21 -12.15
CA PRO A 5 -7.76 24.39 -11.98
C PRO A 5 -6.35 24.10 -12.50
N VAL A 6 -6.01 24.74 -13.62
CA VAL A 6 -4.65 24.78 -14.15
C VAL A 6 -3.79 25.61 -13.20
N SER A 7 -2.85 24.97 -12.50
CA SER A 7 -1.78 25.68 -11.77
C SER A 7 -0.74 26.20 -12.75
N HIS A 8 -0.58 27.53 -12.79
CA HIS A 8 0.52 28.21 -13.46
C HIS A 8 1.46 28.76 -12.40
N HIS A 9 2.69 28.24 -12.35
CA HIS A 9 3.78 28.89 -11.61
C HIS A 9 4.52 29.84 -12.56
N PRO A 10 4.53 31.16 -12.31
CA PRO A 10 5.39 32.07 -13.06
C PRO A 10 6.82 31.95 -12.53
N ALA A 11 7.78 31.82 -13.44
CA ALA A 11 9.20 31.90 -13.13
C ALA A 11 9.63 33.37 -13.18
N GLY A 12 10.06 33.93 -12.04
CA GLY A 12 10.54 35.31 -11.95
C GLY A 12 11.18 35.64 -10.61
N SER A 13 12.50 35.44 -10.55
CA SER A 13 13.52 36.00 -9.64
C SER A 13 13.12 36.98 -8.53
N SER A 14 13.40 36.65 -7.26
CA SER A 14 14.24 37.47 -6.34
C SER A 14 14.50 36.79 -4.98
N ALA A 15 15.77 36.76 -4.59
CA ALA A 15 16.40 36.72 -3.25
C ALA A 15 15.74 35.98 -2.06
N GLU A 16 16.42 34.89 -1.67
CA GLU A 16 16.66 34.35 -0.31
C GLU A 16 15.91 34.93 0.90
N THR A 17 15.08 34.10 1.54
CA THR A 17 15.24 33.62 2.94
C THR A 17 14.03 32.77 3.33
N GLY A 18 14.21 31.45 3.51
CA GLY A 18 13.19 30.61 4.16
C GLY A 18 12.96 29.19 3.61
N ASN A 19 13.76 28.68 2.67
CA ASN A 19 13.40 27.42 1.97
C ASN A 19 14.04 26.12 2.52
N SER A 20 14.72 26.16 3.66
CA SER A 20 15.41 24.99 4.23
C SER A 20 14.45 23.93 4.80
N GLU A 21 13.30 24.37 5.33
CA GLU A 21 12.31 23.50 5.96
C GLU A 21 11.39 22.85 4.93
N ALA A 22 10.91 23.62 3.94
CA ALA A 22 10.09 23.13 2.84
C ALA A 22 10.79 22.03 1.99
N SER A 23 12.12 22.11 1.84
CA SER A 23 12.91 21.11 1.12
C SER A 23 13.06 19.80 1.90
N ASN A 24 13.20 19.85 3.23
CA ASN A 24 13.31 18.65 4.05
C ASN A 24 11.99 17.88 4.12
N GLU A 25 10.87 18.56 4.28
CA GLU A 25 9.54 17.94 4.28
C GLU A 25 9.19 17.33 2.91
N GLN A 26 9.49 18.03 1.81
CA GLN A 26 9.31 17.48 0.45
C GLN A 26 10.19 16.26 0.19
N ARG A 27 11.45 16.24 0.67
CA ARG A 27 12.34 15.08 0.55
C ARG A 27 11.85 13.91 1.40
N ALA A 28 11.41 14.15 2.63
CA ALA A 28 10.84 13.12 3.49
C ALA A 28 9.55 12.53 2.89
N GLN A 29 8.67 13.36 2.33
CA GLN A 29 7.47 12.90 1.63
C GLN A 29 7.80 12.06 0.39
N MET A 30 8.79 12.49 -0.40
CA MET A 30 9.26 11.76 -1.58
C MET A 30 9.86 10.39 -1.19
N GLU A 31 10.67 10.34 -0.13
CA GLU A 31 11.26 9.10 0.37
C GLU A 31 10.19 8.13 0.88
N GLN A 32 9.21 8.63 1.65
CA GLN A 32 8.07 7.84 2.10
C GLN A 32 7.25 7.31 0.91
N ALA A 33 6.99 8.15 -0.10
CA ALA A 33 6.27 7.73 -1.30
C ALA A 33 7.05 6.65 -2.09
N TYR A 34 8.37 6.80 -2.19
CA TYR A 34 9.23 5.81 -2.85
C TYR A 34 9.24 4.48 -2.09
N GLN A 35 9.33 4.50 -0.76
CA GLN A 35 9.25 3.29 0.06
C GLN A 35 7.89 2.58 -0.08
N GLN A 36 6.79 3.34 -0.13
CA GLN A 36 5.45 2.80 -0.37
C GLN A 36 5.33 2.19 -1.78
N MET A 37 5.85 2.88 -2.81
CA MET A 37 5.87 2.37 -4.18
C MET A 37 6.64 1.05 -4.26
N GLN A 38 7.84 0.99 -3.67
CA GLN A 38 8.64 -0.22 -3.62
C GLN A 38 7.91 -1.36 -2.90
N ARG A 39 7.20 -1.07 -1.80
CA ARG A 39 6.39 -2.07 -1.09
C ARG A 39 5.28 -2.61 -1.97
N LYS A 40 4.53 -1.73 -2.65
CA LYS A 40 3.45 -2.14 -3.58
C LYS A 40 3.99 -3.00 -4.72
N MET A 41 5.10 -2.59 -5.35
CA MET A 41 5.76 -3.35 -6.41
C MET A 41 6.19 -4.75 -5.95
N ARG A 42 6.75 -4.86 -4.74
CA ARG A 42 7.16 -6.15 -4.17
C ARG A 42 5.97 -7.07 -3.95
N ILE A 43 4.88 -6.55 -3.39
CA ILE A 43 3.65 -7.32 -3.18
C ILE A 43 3.09 -7.78 -4.53
N GLY A 44 2.97 -6.88 -5.51
CA GLY A 44 2.48 -7.20 -6.85
C GLY A 44 3.26 -8.33 -7.53
N LYS A 45 4.60 -8.27 -7.52
CA LYS A 45 5.44 -9.34 -8.09
C LYS A 45 5.27 -10.69 -7.40
N MET A 46 5.05 -10.70 -6.08
CA MET A 46 4.80 -11.94 -5.35
C MET A 46 3.40 -12.49 -5.66
N ASP A 47 2.43 -11.60 -5.85
CA ASP A 47 1.05 -11.92 -6.18
C ASP A 47 0.86 -12.60 -7.53
N GLU A 48 1.73 -12.29 -8.50
CA GLU A 48 1.76 -12.92 -9.83
C GLU A 48 2.12 -14.42 -9.74
N GLN A 49 2.86 -14.83 -8.71
CA GLN A 49 3.30 -16.22 -8.54
C GLN A 49 2.32 -17.08 -7.74
N ILE A 50 1.26 -16.49 -7.17
CA ILE A 50 0.27 -17.19 -6.36
C ILE A 50 -0.73 -17.90 -7.26
N LYS A 51 -0.66 -19.23 -7.30
CA LYS A 51 -1.56 -20.08 -8.13
C LYS A 51 -3.04 -20.00 -7.72
N HIS A 52 -3.31 -19.88 -6.42
CA HIS A 52 -4.66 -19.90 -5.88
C HIS A 52 -4.85 -18.73 -4.90
N LYS A 53 -5.77 -17.81 -5.21
CA LYS A 53 -6.10 -16.65 -4.37
C LYS A 53 -7.46 -16.88 -3.69
N ILE A 54 -7.44 -17.00 -2.37
CA ILE A 54 -8.65 -17.23 -1.56
C ILE A 54 -8.90 -15.99 -0.72
N MET A 55 -10.10 -15.42 -0.83
CA MET A 55 -10.51 -14.25 -0.05
C MET A 55 -11.48 -14.68 1.04
N VAL A 56 -11.18 -14.33 2.30
CA VAL A 56 -12.04 -14.60 3.45
C VAL A 56 -12.78 -13.32 3.83
N LEU A 57 -14.10 -13.29 3.57
CA LEU A 57 -14.97 -12.17 3.90
C LEU A 57 -15.84 -12.48 5.11
N SER A 58 -16.10 -11.50 5.98
CA SER A 58 -17.21 -11.58 6.96
C SER A 58 -18.44 -10.91 6.38
N GLY A 59 -19.62 -11.42 6.74
CA GLY A 59 -20.86 -10.65 6.67
C GLY A 59 -20.91 -9.48 7.68
N LYS A 60 -21.97 -8.65 7.58
CA LYS A 60 -22.28 -7.58 8.54
C LYS A 60 -22.64 -8.19 9.91
N GLY A 61 -21.63 -8.43 10.74
CA GLY A 61 -21.78 -8.94 12.11
C GLY A 61 -20.44 -8.83 12.84
N GLY A 62 -20.41 -8.04 13.91
CA GLY A 62 -19.18 -7.55 14.56
C GLY A 62 -18.26 -8.64 15.10
N GLY A 63 -17.22 -8.98 14.33
CA GLY A 63 -16.01 -9.62 14.86
C GLY A 63 -15.91 -11.14 14.73
N LEU A 64 -16.81 -11.81 14.03
CA LEU A 64 -16.78 -13.28 13.94
C LEU A 64 -15.78 -13.78 12.88
N GLY A 65 -14.58 -14.12 13.35
CA GLY A 65 -13.81 -15.26 12.83
C GLY A 65 -13.02 -15.10 11.54
N LYS A 66 -12.99 -13.96 10.84
CA LYS A 66 -12.21 -13.80 9.58
C LYS A 66 -10.75 -14.23 9.75
N THR A 67 -10.08 -13.66 10.74
CA THR A 67 -8.67 -13.97 11.03
C THR A 67 -8.53 -15.41 11.49
N THR A 68 -9.47 -15.91 12.30
CA THR A 68 -9.46 -17.30 12.78
C THR A 68 -9.59 -18.30 11.62
N VAL A 69 -10.49 -18.04 10.68
CA VAL A 69 -10.71 -18.89 9.50
C VAL A 69 -9.53 -18.79 8.54
N ALA A 70 -9.01 -17.58 8.28
CA ALA A 70 -7.83 -17.40 7.43
C ALA A 70 -6.59 -18.11 8.01
N THR A 71 -6.34 -17.95 9.31
CA THR A 71 -5.23 -18.62 10.01
C THR A 71 -5.42 -20.14 10.05
N GLY A 72 -6.62 -20.62 10.35
CA GLY A 72 -6.94 -22.05 10.34
C GLY A 72 -6.74 -22.67 8.96
N LEU A 73 -7.20 -22.00 7.90
CA LEU A 73 -7.02 -22.43 6.52
C LEU A 73 -5.54 -22.49 6.14
N ALA A 74 -4.76 -21.46 6.47
CA ALA A 74 -3.33 -21.44 6.20
C ALA A 74 -2.58 -22.54 6.96
N LEU A 75 -2.95 -22.80 8.21
CA LEU A 75 -2.36 -23.88 9.00
C LEU A 75 -2.65 -25.25 8.38
N SER A 76 -3.88 -25.49 7.94
CA SER A 76 -4.26 -26.74 7.27
C SER A 76 -3.49 -26.92 5.95
N LEU A 77 -3.38 -25.88 5.13
CA LEU A 77 -2.60 -25.93 3.90
C LEU A 77 -1.11 -26.18 4.17
N ALA A 78 -0.55 -25.55 5.19
CA ALA A 78 0.83 -25.79 5.60
C ALA A 78 1.06 -27.24 6.08
N ARG A 79 0.11 -27.82 6.82
CA ARG A 79 0.13 -29.23 7.23
C ARG A 79 0.10 -30.20 6.04
N GLU A 80 -0.55 -29.83 4.95
CA GLU A 80 -0.54 -30.57 3.68
C GLU A 80 0.74 -30.33 2.85
N GLY A 81 1.72 -29.58 3.37
CA GLY A 81 2.95 -29.25 2.67
C GLY A 81 2.80 -28.16 1.59
N LYS A 82 1.66 -27.45 1.57
CA LYS A 82 1.42 -26.36 0.61
C LYS A 82 1.94 -25.05 1.17
N LYS A 83 2.65 -24.30 0.32
CA LYS A 83 3.15 -22.96 0.64
C LYS A 83 2.10 -21.90 0.30
N GLY A 84 1.85 -20.99 1.23
CA GLY A 84 0.93 -19.87 1.04
C GLY A 84 1.33 -18.66 1.87
N ARG A 85 0.60 -17.55 1.67
CA ARG A 85 0.70 -16.32 2.44
C ARG A 85 -0.71 -15.89 2.85
N ILE A 86 -0.83 -15.31 4.04
CA ILE A 86 -2.04 -14.59 4.47
C ILE A 86 -1.73 -13.10 4.38
N ASP A 87 -2.49 -12.37 3.57
CA ASP A 87 -2.47 -10.92 3.53
C ASP A 87 -3.73 -10.40 4.24
N GLY A 88 -3.55 -9.59 5.29
CA GLY A 88 -4.64 -8.97 6.04
C GLY A 88 -5.07 -7.63 5.45
N TYR A 89 -6.31 -7.22 5.72
CA TYR A 89 -6.80 -5.85 5.48
C TYR A 89 -6.21 -4.87 6.49
#